data_AF-W2T9P5-F1
#
_entry.id   AF-W2T9P5-F1
#
_cell.length_a   1.000
_cell.length_b   1.000
_cell.length_c   1.000
_cell.angle_alpha   90.00
_cell.angle_beta   90.00
_cell.angle_gamma   90.00
#
_symmetry.space_group_name_H-M   'P 1'
#
loop_
_entity.id
_entity.type
_entity.pdbx_description
1 polymer ?
#
loop_
_entity_poly.entity_id
_entity_poly.type
_entity_poly.pdbx_seq_one_letter_code
_entity_poly.pdbx_strand_id
1 'polypeptide(L)'
;MRRCGPTPALNIFVAYATASSYEEEVEAFYMDLEKFCREDHTFFKVIVGDFNAKIGPRRTSEELHIGTGTHGLQWNDEEERLSEFIMTTKTIHGNSQFQKPSSLRWTWESSGGGYRNEIDHIIVNKRFCLTDVAVVAKFYTGPSPPPRKIFLHKERRENRQVQRAKSQNYH
;
A
#
# COMPACT_ATOMS: atom_id res chain seq x y z
N MET A 1 25.35 -22.19 20.45
CA MET A 1 24.13 -21.39 20.62
C MET A 1 23.93 -20.49 19.41
N ARG A 2 22.81 -20.61 18.69
CA ARG A 2 22.46 -19.65 17.63
C ARG A 2 22.02 -18.36 18.33
N ARG A 3 22.79 -17.27 18.21
CA ARG A 3 22.33 -15.95 18.65
C ARG A 3 21.12 -15.58 17.79
N CYS A 4 19.95 -15.49 18.41
CA CYS A 4 18.77 -14.93 17.75
C CYS A 4 19.06 -13.43 17.58
N GLY A 5 19.20 -12.98 16.33
CA GLY A 5 19.29 -11.55 16.06
C GLY A 5 18.01 -10.83 16.51
N PRO A 6 18.03 -9.51 16.66
CA PRO A 6 16.84 -8.74 17.05
C PRO A 6 15.70 -9.03 16.06
N THR A 7 14.51 -9.28 16.62
CA THR A 7 13.29 -9.50 15.83
C THR A 7 13.04 -8.26 14.97
N PRO A 8 12.84 -8.40 13.64
CA PRO A 8 12.59 -7.23 12.80
C PRO A 8 11.29 -6.53 13.23
N ALA A 9 11.39 -5.24 13.56
CA ALA A 9 10.25 -4.41 13.95
C ALA A 9 9.34 -4.07 12.76
N LEU A 10 8.06 -3.84 13.05
CA LEU A 10 7.03 -3.42 12.10
C LEU A 10 6.37 -2.13 12.60
N ASN A 11 6.36 -1.09 11.76
CA ASN A 11 5.54 0.10 11.95
C ASN A 11 4.40 0.15 10.94
N ILE A 12 3.24 0.58 11.41
CA ILE A 12 2.03 0.79 10.60
C ILE A 12 1.65 2.26 10.73
N PHE A 13 1.59 2.95 9.59
CA PHE A 13 1.14 4.32 9.46
C PHE A 13 -0.26 4.33 8.85
N VAL A 14 -1.16 5.14 9.40
CA VAL A 14 -2.48 5.36 8.84
C VAL A 14 -2.51 6.75 8.23
N ALA A 15 -2.82 6.84 6.95
CA ALA A 15 -2.87 8.09 6.19
C ALA A 15 -4.30 8.37 5.70
N TYR A 16 -4.64 9.64 5.57
CA TYR A 16 -5.86 10.08 4.92
C TYR A 16 -5.50 11.27 4.04
N ALA A 17 -5.54 11.09 2.72
CA ALA A 17 -5.23 12.16 1.79
C ALA A 17 -6.28 13.26 1.91
N THR A 18 -5.80 14.49 1.90
CA THR A 18 -6.68 15.65 1.88
C THR A 18 -7.47 15.69 0.57
N ALA A 19 -8.76 16.05 0.66
CA ALA A 19 -9.61 16.34 -0.49
C ALA A 19 -9.63 17.85 -0.81
N SER A 20 -8.56 18.56 -0.40
CA SER A 20 -8.44 20.00 -0.58
C SER A 20 -8.29 20.36 -2.05
N SER A 21 -8.90 21.49 -2.43
CA SER A 21 -8.68 22.12 -3.73
C SER A 21 -7.42 22.99 -3.75
N TYR A 22 -6.77 23.20 -2.60
CA TYR A 22 -5.53 23.98 -2.49
C TYR A 22 -4.33 23.08 -2.69
N GLU A 23 -3.53 23.36 -3.72
CA GLU A 23 -2.37 22.57 -4.09
C GLU A 23 -1.36 22.48 -2.95
N GLU A 24 -1.12 23.59 -2.24
CA GLU A 24 -0.12 23.64 -1.18
C GLU A 24 -0.44 22.68 -0.02
N GLU A 25 -1.73 22.47 0.28
CA GLU A 25 -2.15 21.53 1.33
C GLU A 25 -1.94 20.08 0.89
N VAL A 26 -2.17 19.76 -0.38
CA VAL A 26 -1.94 18.42 -0.91
C VAL A 26 -0.45 18.12 -1.00
N GLU A 27 0.36 19.07 -1.49
CA GLU A 27 1.82 18.95 -1.52
C GLU A 27 2.38 18.76 -0.11
N ALA A 28 1.94 19.57 0.87
CA ALA A 28 2.37 19.45 2.25
C ALA A 28 2.07 18.06 2.82
N PHE A 29 0.89 17.50 2.54
CA PHE A 29 0.54 16.13 2.97
C PHE A 29 1.54 15.09 2.46
N TYR A 30 1.86 15.11 1.15
CA TYR A 30 2.80 14.14 0.57
C TYR A 30 4.24 14.39 1.06
N MET A 31 4.68 15.65 1.18
CA MET A 31 5.99 16.00 1.72
C MET A 31 6.17 15.49 3.17
N ASP A 32 5.17 15.68 4.02
CA ASP A 32 5.20 15.17 5.39
C ASP A 32 5.24 13.64 5.40
N LEU A 33 4.41 12.98 4.59
CA LEU A 33 4.38 11.51 4.50
C LEU A 33 5.72 10.95 4.01
N GLU A 34 6.37 11.59 3.03
CA GLU A 34 7.71 11.22 2.56
C GLU A 34 8.76 11.40 3.64
N LYS A 35 8.71 12.51 4.38
CA LYS A 35 9.61 12.78 5.49
C LYS A 35 9.47 11.70 6.56
N PHE A 36 8.25 11.33 6.95
CA PHE A 36 8.01 10.21 7.88
C PHE A 36 8.58 8.89 7.35
N CYS A 37 8.38 8.61 6.06
CA CYS A 37 8.95 7.42 5.42
C CYS A 37 10.48 7.41 5.44
N ARG A 38 11.12 8.58 5.40
CA ARG A 38 12.59 8.72 5.42
C ARG A 38 13.17 8.60 6.83
N GLU A 39 12.53 9.23 7.81
CA GLU A 39 12.98 9.28 9.20
C GLU A 39 12.71 7.97 9.95
N ASP A 40 11.66 7.23 9.58
CA ASP A 40 11.43 5.91 10.15
C ASP A 40 12.54 4.94 9.71
N HIS A 41 13.13 4.19 10.64
CA HIS A 41 14.18 3.22 10.34
C HIS A 41 13.76 1.78 10.64
N THR A 42 12.44 1.54 10.81
CA THR A 42 11.96 0.19 11.05
C THR A 42 12.14 -0.71 9.84
N PHE A 43 12.35 -2.00 10.13
CA PHE A 43 12.66 -2.98 9.10
C PHE A 43 11.48 -3.19 8.16
N PHE A 44 10.27 -3.25 8.72
CA PHE A 44 9.03 -3.34 7.96
C PHE A 44 8.18 -2.09 8.20
N LYS A 45 7.75 -1.45 7.11
CA LYS A 45 6.83 -0.31 7.13
C LYS A 45 5.62 -0.65 6.30
N VAL A 46 4.46 -0.34 6.84
CA VAL A 46 3.18 -0.45 6.14
C VAL A 46 2.49 0.89 6.28
N ILE A 47 2.06 1.46 5.16
CA ILE A 47 1.20 2.65 5.12
C ILE A 47 -0.14 2.16 4.61
N VAL A 48 -1.20 2.43 5.36
CA VAL A 48 -2.57 2.11 4.98
C VAL A 48 -3.40 3.36 5.04
N GLY A 49 -4.32 3.56 4.11
CA GLY A 49 -5.09 4.78 4.15
C GLY A 49 -5.96 5.00 2.93
N ASP A 50 -6.90 5.92 3.07
CA ASP A 50 -7.66 6.47 1.97
C ASP A 50 -6.82 7.56 1.29
N PHE A 51 -6.42 7.33 0.03
CA PHE A 51 -5.67 8.30 -0.75
C PHE A 51 -6.51 8.99 -1.83
N ASN A 52 -7.80 8.65 -1.96
CA ASN A 52 -8.67 9.11 -3.05
C ASN A 52 -8.13 8.85 -4.49
N ALA A 53 -7.07 8.05 -4.64
CA ALA A 53 -6.45 7.72 -5.92
C ALA A 53 -7.08 6.46 -6.54
N LYS A 54 -7.20 6.40 -7.88
CA LYS A 54 -7.83 5.27 -8.59
C LYS A 54 -6.87 4.55 -9.55
N ILE A 55 -6.14 3.57 -9.03
CA ILE A 55 -4.99 2.99 -9.73
C ILE A 55 -5.31 2.43 -11.14
N GLY A 56 -4.84 3.14 -12.17
CA GLY A 56 -4.95 2.88 -13.60
C GLY A 56 -3.95 1.84 -14.13
N PRO A 57 -3.88 1.64 -15.46
CA PRO A 57 -2.98 0.65 -16.05
C PRO A 57 -1.52 0.98 -15.75
N ARG A 58 -0.76 -0.04 -15.31
CA ARG A 58 0.66 0.08 -14.92
C ARG A 58 1.52 0.68 -16.05
N ARG A 59 2.32 1.70 -15.75
CA ARG A 59 3.30 2.27 -16.68
C ARG A 59 4.64 1.54 -16.61
N THR A 60 5.45 1.61 -17.67
CA THR A 60 6.76 0.93 -17.75
C THR A 60 7.73 1.37 -16.65
N SER A 61 7.72 2.66 -16.28
CA SER A 61 8.57 3.22 -15.22
C SER A 61 8.27 2.65 -13.83
N GLU A 62 7.07 2.11 -13.61
CA GLU A 62 6.56 1.71 -12.29
C GLU A 62 6.67 0.20 -12.04
N GLU A 63 7.25 -0.57 -12.98
CA GLU A 63 7.21 -2.04 -12.99
C GLU A 63 7.74 -2.70 -11.70
N LEU A 64 8.65 -2.04 -10.99
CA LEU A 64 9.22 -2.54 -9.73
C LEU A 64 8.34 -2.26 -8.50
N HIS A 65 7.49 -1.23 -8.55
CA HIS A 65 6.76 -0.70 -7.40
C HIS A 65 5.24 -0.91 -7.50
N ILE A 66 4.71 -0.88 -8.72
CA ILE A 66 3.31 -1.15 -9.05
C ILE A 66 3.21 -2.51 -9.75
N GLY A 67 2.37 -3.38 -9.23
CA GLY A 67 2.15 -4.73 -9.76
C GLY A 67 1.20 -4.74 -10.97
N THR A 68 1.09 -5.89 -11.62
CA THR A 68 0.24 -6.07 -12.82
C THR A 68 -1.25 -6.18 -12.51
N GLY A 69 -1.63 -6.24 -11.23
CA GLY A 69 -3.01 -6.26 -10.80
C GLY A 69 -3.60 -4.86 -10.73
N THR A 70 -3.43 -4.00 -11.73
CA THR A 70 -4.16 -2.72 -11.78
C THR A 70 -5.40 -2.85 -12.65
N HIS A 71 -6.47 -2.13 -12.30
CA HIS A 71 -7.81 -2.31 -12.90
C HIS A 71 -8.51 -0.99 -13.24
N GLY A 72 -7.94 0.16 -12.88
CA GLY A 72 -8.43 1.45 -13.34
C GLY A 72 -8.34 1.54 -14.86
N LEU A 73 -9.35 2.16 -15.46
CA LEU A 73 -9.36 2.45 -16.90
C LEU A 73 -8.60 3.72 -17.22
N GLN A 74 -8.53 4.66 -16.27
CA GLN A 74 -7.94 5.98 -16.41
C GLN A 74 -7.32 6.42 -15.09
N TRP A 75 -6.25 7.19 -15.21
CA TRP A 75 -5.55 7.83 -14.11
C TRP A 75 -6.29 9.10 -13.69
N ASN A 76 -6.35 9.40 -12.39
CA ASN A 76 -6.74 10.72 -11.86
C ASN A 76 -5.53 11.48 -11.30
N ASP A 77 -5.68 12.78 -11.03
CA ASP A 77 -4.60 13.62 -10.52
C ASP A 77 -4.08 13.11 -9.16
N GLU A 78 -4.97 12.58 -8.32
CA GLU A 78 -4.59 11.94 -7.05
C GLU A 78 -3.72 10.68 -7.28
N GLU A 79 -3.92 9.97 -8.38
CA GLU A 79 -3.08 8.82 -8.71
C GLU A 79 -1.68 9.22 -9.12
N GLU A 80 -1.51 10.28 -9.92
CA GLU A 80 -0.17 10.73 -10.32
C GLU A 80 0.67 11.05 -9.07
N ARG A 81 0.07 11.75 -8.09
CA ARG A 81 0.70 12.05 -6.80
C ARG A 81 1.02 10.80 -5.99
N LEU A 82 0.09 9.85 -5.92
CA LEU A 82 0.31 8.60 -5.19
C LEU A 82 1.43 7.76 -5.84
N SER A 83 1.45 7.70 -7.18
CA SER A 83 2.50 7.00 -7.93
C SER A 83 3.86 7.67 -7.72
N GLU A 84 3.94 8.99 -7.82
CA GLU A 84 5.15 9.76 -7.54
C GLU A 84 5.66 9.48 -6.12
N PHE A 85 4.78 9.53 -5.12
CA PHE A 85 5.12 9.18 -3.74
C PHE A 85 5.70 7.76 -3.63
N ILE A 86 5.05 6.76 -4.24
CA ILE A 86 5.49 5.37 -4.22
C ILE A 86 6.89 5.23 -4.84
N MET A 87 7.11 5.89 -5.98
CA MET A 87 8.37 5.88 -6.71
C MET A 87 9.49 6.58 -5.94
N THR A 88 9.23 7.78 -5.42
CA THR A 88 10.17 8.60 -4.66
C THR A 88 10.60 7.90 -3.37
N THR A 89 9.65 7.30 -2.65
CA THR A 89 9.93 6.55 -1.42
C THR A 89 10.46 5.13 -1.66
N LYS A 90 10.51 4.68 -2.92
CA LYS A 90 10.89 3.31 -3.32
C LYS A 90 10.08 2.25 -2.57
N THR A 91 8.81 2.55 -2.34
CA THR A 91 7.86 1.64 -1.69
C THR A 91 7.09 0.86 -2.75
N ILE A 92 6.24 -0.07 -2.33
CA ILE A 92 5.54 -0.99 -3.21
C ILE A 92 4.06 -0.84 -2.95
N HIS A 93 3.29 -0.61 -4.01
CA HIS A 93 1.84 -0.56 -3.96
C HIS A 93 1.30 -1.98 -3.79
N GLY A 94 0.84 -2.29 -2.57
CA GLY A 94 0.41 -3.61 -2.13
C GLY A 94 -0.82 -4.14 -2.87
N ASN A 95 -1.84 -3.32 -3.10
CA ASN A 95 -3.08 -3.78 -3.73
C ASN A 95 -2.85 -4.24 -5.18
N SER A 96 -1.94 -3.58 -5.90
CA SER A 96 -1.57 -3.95 -7.28
C SER A 96 -0.72 -5.22 -7.38
N GLN A 97 -0.12 -5.70 -6.28
CA GLN A 97 0.74 -6.88 -6.30
C GLN A 97 -0.02 -8.18 -6.58
N PHE A 98 -1.34 -8.19 -6.34
CA PHE A 98 -2.16 -9.39 -6.43
C PHE A 98 -3.31 -9.17 -7.41
N GLN A 99 -3.44 -10.03 -8.41
CA GLN A 99 -4.63 -10.05 -9.25
C GLN A 99 -5.81 -10.55 -8.44
N LYS A 100 -6.88 -9.76 -8.36
CA LYS A 100 -8.07 -10.04 -7.54
C LYS A 100 -9.32 -9.83 -8.38
N PRO A 101 -10.38 -10.63 -8.16
CA PRO A 101 -11.66 -10.38 -8.79
C PRO A 101 -12.19 -9.01 -8.36
N SER A 102 -12.92 -8.33 -9.25
CA SER A 102 -13.44 -6.98 -9.02
C SER A 102 -14.25 -6.85 -7.72
N SER A 103 -14.94 -7.91 -7.30
CA SER A 103 -15.74 -7.95 -6.06
C SER A 103 -14.92 -7.76 -4.77
N LEU A 104 -13.62 -8.04 -4.79
CA LEU A 104 -12.72 -7.99 -3.63
C LEU A 104 -11.73 -6.81 -3.67
N ARG A 105 -11.97 -5.82 -4.53
CA ARG A 105 -11.06 -4.69 -4.76
C ARG A 105 -11.55 -3.35 -4.30
N TRP A 106 -12.78 -2.99 -4.67
CA TRP A 106 -13.30 -1.67 -4.33
C TRP A 106 -13.41 -1.54 -2.82
N THR A 107 -12.98 -0.41 -2.29
CA THR A 107 -12.99 -0.07 -0.86
C THR A 107 -14.10 0.92 -0.54
N TRP A 108 -14.70 1.52 -1.57
CA TRP A 108 -15.81 2.46 -1.47
C TRP A 108 -16.90 2.15 -2.51
N GLU A 109 -18.16 2.38 -2.14
CA GLU A 109 -19.33 2.27 -3.01
C GLU A 109 -20.29 3.43 -2.76
N SER A 110 -20.84 3.98 -3.84
CA SER A 110 -21.79 5.08 -3.74
C SER A 110 -23.09 4.64 -3.07
N SER A 111 -23.83 5.58 -2.48
CA SER A 111 -25.11 5.31 -1.80
C SER A 111 -26.17 4.63 -2.67
N GLY A 112 -26.07 4.78 -4.00
CA GLY A 112 -26.93 4.10 -4.98
C GLY A 112 -26.34 2.80 -5.57
N GLY A 113 -25.16 2.37 -5.15
CA GLY A 113 -24.50 1.14 -5.63
C GLY A 113 -23.98 1.18 -7.08
N GLY A 114 -24.18 2.30 -7.79
CA GLY A 114 -23.79 2.44 -9.20
C GLY A 114 -22.30 2.68 -9.43
N TYR A 115 -21.56 3.15 -8.41
CA TYR A 115 -20.13 3.42 -8.51
C TYR A 115 -19.36 2.72 -7.41
N ARG A 116 -18.22 2.15 -7.78
CA ARG A 116 -17.30 1.43 -6.89
C ARG A 116 -15.89 1.88 -7.19
N ASN A 117 -15.16 2.29 -6.16
CA ASN A 117 -13.79 2.78 -6.30
C ASN A 117 -12.86 2.04 -5.31
N GLU A 118 -11.61 1.83 -5.71
CA GLU A 118 -10.52 1.38 -4.85
C GLU A 118 -9.73 2.64 -4.44
N ILE A 119 -10.09 3.24 -3.30
CA ILE A 119 -9.50 4.49 -2.79
C ILE A 119 -8.63 4.27 -1.56
N ASP A 120 -8.79 3.13 -0.88
CA ASP A 120 -7.93 2.74 0.23
C ASP A 120 -6.79 1.86 -0.28
N HIS A 121 -5.57 2.30 -0.02
CA HIS A 121 -4.36 1.67 -0.55
C HIS A 121 -3.47 1.18 0.58
N ILE A 122 -2.82 0.05 0.32
CA ILE A 122 -1.74 -0.48 1.15
C ILE A 122 -0.43 -0.25 0.41
N ILE A 123 0.54 0.36 1.10
CA ILE A 123 1.89 0.60 0.59
C ILE A 123 2.90 0.01 1.57
N VAL A 124 3.91 -0.71 1.05
CA VAL A 124 4.91 -1.38 1.88
C VAL A 124 6.33 -1.09 1.40
N ASN A 125 7.28 -1.00 2.33
CA ASN A 125 8.69 -0.78 1.95
C ASN A 125 9.40 -2.04 1.43
N LYS A 126 8.83 -3.24 1.63
CA LYS A 126 9.41 -4.52 1.21
C LYS A 126 8.34 -5.45 0.68
N ARG A 127 8.56 -6.03 -0.49
CA ARG A 127 7.59 -6.93 -1.16
C ARG A 127 7.16 -8.10 -0.28
N PHE A 128 8.12 -8.66 0.46
CA PHE A 128 7.89 -9.82 1.35
C PHE A 128 7.07 -9.49 2.60
N CYS A 129 6.65 -8.22 2.81
CA CYS A 129 5.68 -7.87 3.84
C CYS A 129 4.28 -8.45 3.55
N LEU A 130 3.99 -8.71 2.27
CA LEU A 130 2.66 -9.09 1.81
C LEU A 130 2.70 -10.48 1.19
N THR A 131 1.79 -11.35 1.63
CA THR A 131 1.46 -12.58 0.90
C THR A 131 0.08 -12.53 0.27
N ASP A 132 -0.78 -11.62 0.77
CA ASP A 132 -2.04 -11.30 0.12
C ASP A 132 -2.54 -9.90 0.54
N VAL A 133 -3.31 -9.27 -0.34
CA VAL A 133 -4.09 -8.05 -0.07
C VAL A 133 -5.48 -8.23 -0.68
N ALA A 134 -6.52 -8.18 0.14
CA ALA A 134 -7.90 -8.32 -0.31
C ALA A 134 -8.85 -7.49 0.54
N VAL A 135 -9.90 -6.99 -0.10
CA VAL A 135 -11.04 -6.38 0.59
C VAL A 135 -12.03 -7.47 0.97
N VAL A 136 -12.35 -7.57 2.26
CA VAL A 136 -13.36 -8.51 2.74
C VAL A 136 -14.73 -7.84 2.80
N ALA A 137 -15.75 -8.63 2.44
CA ALA A 137 -17.13 -8.20 2.35
C ALA A 137 -17.67 -7.62 3.67
N LYS A 138 -18.66 -6.76 3.50
CA LYS A 138 -19.38 -5.98 4.51
C LYS A 138 -19.69 -6.80 5.78
N PHE A 139 -19.21 -6.35 6.94
CA PHE A 139 -19.78 -6.72 8.23
C PHE A 139 -20.82 -5.66 8.60
N TYR A 140 -22.02 -6.06 9.02
CA TYR A 140 -23.02 -5.10 9.51
C TYR A 140 -22.50 -4.43 10.79
N THR A 141 -22.09 -3.16 10.72
CA THR A 141 -21.64 -2.36 11.88
C THR A 141 -22.57 -1.20 12.21
N GLY A 142 -23.75 -1.11 11.57
CA GLY A 142 -24.73 -0.05 11.80
C GLY A 142 -25.34 0.51 10.49
N PRO A 143 -26.03 1.65 10.56
CA PRO A 143 -26.74 2.27 9.43
C PRO A 143 -25.83 2.99 8.41
N SER A 144 -24.54 3.17 8.69
CA SER A 144 -23.55 3.74 7.75
C SER A 144 -23.00 2.67 6.79
N PRO A 145 -22.48 3.05 5.59
CA PRO A 145 -21.79 2.12 4.71
C PRO A 145 -20.72 1.36 5.50
N PRO A 146 -20.75 0.03 5.53
CA PRO A 146 -19.88 -0.73 6.41
C PRO A 146 -18.42 -0.63 5.95
N PRO A 147 -17.47 -0.45 6.88
CA PRO A 147 -16.07 -0.32 6.57
C PRO A 147 -15.56 -1.60 5.90
N ARG A 148 -14.80 -1.42 4.82
CA ARG A 148 -14.13 -2.50 4.11
C ARG A 148 -12.78 -2.75 4.76
N LYS A 149 -12.60 -3.96 5.30
CA LYS A 149 -11.31 -4.35 5.93
C LYS A 149 -10.35 -4.82 4.85
N ILE A 150 -9.17 -4.23 4.80
CA ILE A 150 -8.07 -4.74 4.00
C ILE A 150 -7.29 -5.75 4.85
N PHE A 151 -7.17 -6.98 4.36
CA PHE A 151 -6.41 -8.03 5.05
C PHE A 151 -4.95 -8.01 4.60
N LEU A 152 -4.05 -7.97 5.59
CA LEU A 152 -2.62 -8.14 5.42
C LEU A 152 -2.24 -9.52 5.94
N HIS A 153 -2.06 -10.48 5.04
CA HIS A 153 -1.44 -11.74 5.44
C HIS A 153 0.08 -11.61 5.31
N LYS A 154 0.80 -11.81 6.41
CA LYS A 154 2.26 -11.89 6.44
C LYS A 154 2.63 -13.29 6.90
N GLU A 155 3.10 -14.11 5.96
CA GLU A 155 3.70 -15.38 6.32
C GLU A 155 5.08 -15.12 6.95
N ARG A 156 5.30 -15.61 8.17
CA ARG A 156 6.62 -15.64 8.79
C ARG A 156 7.50 -16.61 7.99
N ARG A 157 8.16 -16.14 6.94
CA ARG A 157 9.23 -16.93 6.30
C ARG A 157 10.44 -16.94 7.23
N GLU A 158 10.50 -17.95 8.08
CA GLU A 158 11.74 -18.27 8.79
C GLU A 158 12.85 -18.58 7.76
N ASN A 159 13.92 -17.78 7.80
CA ASN A 159 15.29 -18.14 7.42
C ASN A 159 15.59 -18.62 5.99
N ARG A 160 15.44 -17.76 4.96
CA ARG A 160 16.28 -17.89 3.73
C ARG A 160 17.09 -16.65 3.35
N GLN A 161 16.65 -15.44 3.73
CA GLN A 161 17.36 -14.21 3.32
C GLN A 161 18.46 -13.75 4.28
N VAL A 162 18.39 -14.09 5.57
CA VAL A 162 19.49 -13.85 6.51
C VAL A 162 20.74 -14.67 6.13
N GLN A 163 20.57 -15.80 5.43
CA GLN A 163 21.67 -16.58 4.86
C GLN A 163 22.24 -15.89 3.60
N ARG A 164 21.40 -15.43 2.66
CA ARG A 164 21.86 -14.77 1.42
C ARG A 164 22.62 -13.45 1.67
N ALA A 165 22.18 -12.63 2.63
CA ALA A 165 22.89 -11.39 2.98
C ALA A 165 24.24 -11.66 3.67
N LYS A 166 24.44 -12.85 4.26
CA LYS A 166 25.74 -13.26 4.80
C LYS A 166 26.65 -13.86 3.74
N SER A 167 26.10 -14.45 2.67
CA SER A 167 26.88 -15.02 1.57
C SER A 167 27.51 -13.98 0.63
N GLN A 168 26.95 -12.77 0.56
CA GLN A 168 27.45 -11.69 -0.31
C GLN A 168 28.53 -10.81 0.31
N ASN A 169 28.83 -10.99 1.61
CA ASN A 169 29.91 -10.27 2.32
C ASN A 169 31.18 -11.12 2.51
N TYR A 170 31.24 -12.27 1.85
CA TYR A 170 32.39 -13.18 1.89
C TYR A 170 32.84 -13.58 0.49
N HIS A 171 32.82 -12.69 -0.50
CA HIS A 171 33.60 -12.82 -1.74
C HIS A 171 34.21 -11.46 -2.04
#